data_AF-A0A7L3MLL7-F1
#
_entry.id   AF-A0A7L3MLL7-F1
#
_cell.length_a   1.000
_cell.length_b   1.000
_cell.length_c   1.000
_cell.angle_alpha   90.00
_cell.angle_beta   90.00
_cell.angle_gamma   90.00
#
_symmetry.space_group_name_H-M   'P 1'
#
loop_
_entity.id
_entity.type
_entity.pdbx_description
1 polymer ?
#
loop_
_entity_poly.entity_id
_entity_poly.type
_entity_poly.pdbx_seq_one_letter_code
_entity_poly.pdbx_strand_id
1 'polypeptide(L)'
;AVLRGGPLTDAYRLRQLHLHWGSSDDHGSEHVIDGVKYAAELHMVHWNPKHGNFAGALKQPDGVAVVGIFLKVGNTPKPEMKRILEEIENIKTKGKEAPFLHFDPSILFPKSRDYWTYHGSFTTPPCEECITWILLREPIEVSSDQMAKLRSLSKNGENEAASPLVDNWRPPQPLKGRIVRASFK
;
A
#
# COMPACT_ATOMS: atom_id res chain seq x y z
N ALA A 1 -9.56 8.84 10.08
CA ALA A 1 -10.34 7.97 9.19
C ALA A 1 -10.51 6.58 9.82
N VAL A 2 -11.65 5.92 9.60
CA VAL A 2 -11.97 4.59 10.15
C VAL A 2 -12.47 3.70 9.01
N LEU A 3 -12.01 2.44 8.97
CA LEU A 3 -12.46 1.41 8.04
C LEU A 3 -13.45 0.47 8.76
N ARG A 4 -14.56 0.12 8.10
CA ARG A 4 -15.62 -0.76 8.62
C ARG A 4 -16.21 -1.60 7.50
N GLY A 5 -16.86 -2.71 7.86
CA GLY A 5 -17.59 -3.58 6.93
C GLY A 5 -16.67 -4.54 6.16
N GLY A 6 -17.19 -5.08 5.05
CA GLY A 6 -16.50 -6.11 4.28
C GLY A 6 -16.25 -7.36 5.14
N PRO A 7 -15.01 -7.89 5.21
CA PRO A 7 -14.68 -9.05 6.03
C PRO A 7 -14.44 -8.71 7.51
N LEU A 8 -14.49 -7.44 7.89
CA LEU A 8 -14.11 -6.98 9.23
C LEU A 8 -15.30 -7.04 10.20
N THR A 9 -15.07 -7.56 11.40
CA THR A 9 -16.05 -7.60 12.50
C THR A 9 -16.12 -6.30 13.29
N ASP A 10 -15.04 -5.51 13.25
CA ASP A 10 -14.87 -4.30 14.05
C ASP A 10 -14.51 -3.09 13.19
N ALA A 11 -14.37 -1.94 13.84
CA ALA A 11 -13.92 -0.70 13.22
C ALA A 11 -12.42 -0.51 13.39
N TYR A 12 -11.68 -0.34 12.29
CA TYR A 12 -10.23 -0.23 12.29
C TYR A 12 -9.80 1.23 12.05
N ARG A 13 -8.88 1.75 12.86
CA ARG A 13 -8.36 3.12 12.73
C ARG A 13 -7.23 3.14 11.72
N LEU A 14 -7.30 4.04 10.75
CA LEU A 14 -6.16 4.29 9.85
C LEU A 14 -4.96 4.77 10.67
N ARG A 15 -3.79 4.17 10.42
CA ARG A 15 -2.51 4.56 11.03
C ARG A 15 -1.59 5.26 10.04
N GLN A 16 -1.45 4.71 8.85
CA GLN A 16 -0.52 5.20 7.82
C GLN A 16 -0.94 4.69 6.44
N LEU A 17 -0.28 5.23 5.41
CA LEU A 17 -0.17 4.59 4.11
C LEU A 17 1.29 4.55 3.66
N HIS A 18 1.62 3.63 2.76
CA HIS A 18 2.92 3.53 2.10
C HIS A 18 2.76 2.87 0.72
N LEU A 19 3.80 2.96 -0.12
CA LEU A 19 3.80 2.38 -1.46
C LEU A 19 4.98 1.42 -1.65
N HIS A 20 4.75 0.40 -2.47
CA HIS A 20 5.77 -0.45 -3.07
C HIS A 20 5.80 -0.20 -4.57
N TRP A 21 6.98 -0.14 -5.19
CA TRP A 21 7.16 0.14 -6.61
C TRP A 21 8.42 -0.53 -7.17
N GLY A 22 8.42 -0.78 -8.48
CA GLY A 22 9.53 -1.39 -9.20
C GLY A 22 10.46 -0.37 -9.84
N SER A 23 11.58 -0.84 -10.40
CA SER A 23 12.52 -0.02 -11.17
C SER A 23 11.96 0.47 -12.51
N SER A 24 10.93 -0.20 -13.05
CA SER A 24 10.25 0.13 -14.31
C SER A 24 8.73 -0.02 -14.21
N ASP A 25 8.00 0.39 -15.24
CA ASP A 25 6.52 0.48 -15.22
C ASP A 25 5.81 -0.88 -15.35
N ASP A 26 6.54 -1.92 -15.74
CA ASP A 26 6.03 -3.28 -15.97
C ASP A 26 5.97 -4.14 -14.70
N HIS A 27 6.51 -3.66 -13.56
CA HIS A 27 6.45 -4.36 -12.28
C HIS A 27 6.59 -3.42 -11.08
N GLY A 28 6.27 -3.93 -9.89
CA GLY A 28 6.41 -3.19 -8.64
C GLY A 28 5.36 -3.48 -7.59
N SER A 29 4.20 -4.02 -7.98
CA SER A 29 3.23 -4.56 -7.03
C SER A 29 3.77 -5.79 -6.32
N GLU A 30 3.33 -5.99 -5.07
CA GLU A 30 3.66 -7.17 -4.30
C GLU A 30 2.69 -8.31 -4.63
N HIS A 31 1.39 -7.99 -4.70
CA HIS A 31 0.37 -8.90 -5.18
C HIS A 31 0.41 -9.01 -6.71
N VAL A 32 -0.01 -10.18 -7.19
CA VAL A 32 -0.04 -10.56 -8.61
C VAL A 32 -1.41 -11.17 -8.90
N ILE A 33 -2.09 -10.68 -9.93
CA ILE A 33 -3.41 -11.17 -10.34
C ILE A 33 -3.23 -11.94 -11.64
N ASP A 34 -3.49 -13.25 -11.62
CA ASP A 34 -3.38 -14.13 -12.80
C ASP A 34 -2.04 -13.99 -13.55
N GLY A 35 -0.95 -13.85 -12.81
CA GLY A 35 0.40 -13.66 -13.36
C GLY A 35 0.75 -12.21 -13.74
N VAL A 36 -0.19 -11.28 -13.67
CA VAL A 36 0.01 -9.86 -14.00
C VAL A 36 0.46 -9.07 -12.77
N LYS A 37 1.60 -8.37 -12.92
CA LYS A 37 2.08 -7.35 -11.99
C LYS A 37 1.65 -5.96 -12.43
N TYR A 38 1.56 -5.07 -11.47
CA TYR A 38 1.34 -3.64 -11.67
C TYR A 38 2.60 -2.84 -11.34
N ALA A 39 2.66 -1.58 -11.75
CA ALA A 39 3.84 -0.71 -11.57
C ALA A 39 4.12 -0.40 -10.09
N ALA A 40 3.08 -0.37 -9.27
CA ALA A 40 3.16 -0.16 -7.83
C ALA A 40 1.92 -0.69 -7.09
N GLU A 41 2.02 -0.72 -5.77
CA GLU A 41 0.92 -1.06 -4.87
C GLU A 41 0.92 -0.14 -3.65
N LEU A 42 -0.23 0.48 -3.38
CA LEU A 42 -0.47 1.34 -2.22
C LEU A 42 -1.11 0.50 -1.11
N HIS A 43 -0.57 0.62 0.10
CA HIS A 43 -1.11 0.01 1.31
C HIS A 43 -1.62 1.07 2.27
N MET A 44 -2.91 1.00 2.62
CA MET A 44 -3.49 1.78 3.73
C MET A 44 -3.63 0.89 4.96
N VAL A 45 -2.79 1.11 5.97
CA VAL A 45 -2.69 0.26 7.16
C VAL A 45 -3.62 0.78 8.25
N HIS A 46 -4.55 -0.08 8.66
CA HIS A 46 -5.49 0.17 9.74
C HIS A 46 -5.30 -0.85 10.87
N TRP A 47 -5.67 -0.48 12.09
CA TRP A 47 -5.56 -1.38 13.25
C TRP A 47 -6.82 -1.39 14.10
N ASN A 48 -7.09 -2.53 14.73
CA ASN A 48 -8.28 -2.75 15.54
C ASN A 48 -8.09 -2.16 16.95
N PRO A 49 -8.82 -1.10 17.34
CA PRO A 49 -8.67 -0.46 18.64
C PRO A 49 -9.07 -1.32 19.83
N LYS A 50 -9.81 -2.43 19.61
CA LYS A 50 -10.19 -3.36 20.67
C LYS A 50 -8.99 -3.98 21.38
N HIS A 51 -7.83 -4.01 20.71
CA HIS A 51 -6.57 -4.54 21.22
C HIS A 51 -5.73 -3.51 21.97
N GLY A 52 -6.33 -2.38 22.37
CA GLY A 52 -5.75 -1.33 23.19
C GLY A 52 -4.85 -0.36 22.43
N ASN A 53 -3.79 -0.87 21.80
CA ASN A 53 -2.88 -0.08 20.97
C ASN A 53 -2.37 -0.89 19.77
N PHE A 54 -1.62 -0.24 18.88
CA PHE A 54 -1.09 -0.90 17.68
C PHE A 54 -0.18 -2.09 18.01
N ALA A 55 0.69 -1.99 19.00
CA ALA A 55 1.57 -3.10 19.38
C ALA A 55 0.80 -4.29 19.97
N GLY A 56 -0.32 -4.03 20.67
CA GLY A 56 -1.28 -5.05 21.09
C GLY A 56 -1.96 -5.70 19.89
N ALA A 57 -2.37 -4.90 18.90
CA ALA A 57 -2.99 -5.39 17.68
C ALA A 57 -2.04 -6.29 16.85
N LEU A 58 -0.75 -5.96 16.73
CA LEU A 58 0.23 -6.78 16.00
C LEU A 58 0.34 -8.23 16.51
N LYS A 59 -0.09 -8.50 17.75
CA LYS A 59 -0.07 -9.83 18.37
C LYS A 59 -1.33 -10.64 18.12
N GLN A 60 -2.28 -10.10 17.36
CA GLN A 60 -3.62 -10.68 17.18
C GLN A 60 -3.86 -11.03 15.71
N PRO A 61 -4.47 -12.19 15.39
CA PRO A 61 -4.73 -12.58 14.00
C PRO A 61 -5.60 -11.59 13.21
N ASP A 62 -6.45 -10.84 13.91
CA ASP A 62 -7.32 -9.78 13.38
C ASP A 62 -6.86 -8.38 13.84
N GLY A 63 -5.57 -8.22 14.11
CA GLY A 63 -5.00 -6.99 14.60
C GLY A 63 -5.08 -5.83 13.62
N VAL A 64 -4.82 -6.13 12.35
CA VAL A 64 -4.57 -5.16 11.31
C VAL A 64 -5.45 -5.47 10.11
N ALA A 65 -5.91 -4.42 9.45
CA ALA A 65 -6.56 -4.50 8.15
C ALA A 65 -5.79 -3.61 7.17
N VAL A 66 -5.42 -4.16 6.01
CA VAL A 66 -4.73 -3.41 4.95
C VAL A 66 -5.62 -3.34 3.73
N VAL A 67 -5.88 -2.11 3.27
CA VAL A 67 -6.48 -1.91 1.95
C VAL A 67 -5.35 -1.74 0.94
N GLY A 68 -5.25 -2.69 0.02
CA GLY A 68 -4.29 -2.69 -1.09
C GLY A 68 -4.92 -2.11 -2.35
N ILE A 69 -4.22 -1.21 -3.03
CA ILE A 69 -4.65 -0.61 -4.31
C ILE A 69 -3.50 -0.72 -5.30
N PHE A 70 -3.76 -1.36 -6.43
CA PHE A 70 -2.82 -1.42 -7.54
C PHE A 70 -2.72 -0.09 -8.28
N LEU A 71 -1.49 0.27 -8.68
CA LEU A 71 -1.21 1.43 -9.54
C LEU A 71 -0.76 0.90 -10.91
N LYS A 72 -1.54 1.18 -11.96
CA LYS A 72 -1.18 0.86 -13.34
C LYS A 72 -0.78 2.14 -14.08
N VAL A 73 0.19 2.03 -14.99
CA VAL A 73 0.51 3.16 -15.88
C VAL A 73 -0.57 3.30 -16.95
N GLY A 74 -1.07 4.53 -17.15
CA GLY A 74 -2.16 4.80 -18.07
C GLY A 74 -2.26 6.27 -18.48
N ASN A 75 -3.24 6.53 -19.35
CA ASN A 75 -3.45 7.85 -19.97
C ASN A 75 -4.44 8.73 -19.18
N THR A 76 -5.09 8.18 -18.14
CA THR A 76 -6.03 8.92 -17.28
C THR A 76 -5.55 8.94 -15.83
N PRO A 77 -4.35 9.52 -15.57
CA PRO A 77 -3.73 9.48 -14.25
C PRO A 77 -4.65 10.11 -13.20
N LYS A 78 -4.74 9.45 -12.06
CA LYS A 78 -5.52 9.90 -10.91
C LYS A 78 -4.97 11.23 -10.42
N PRO A 79 -5.69 12.35 -10.55
CA PRO A 79 -5.16 13.67 -10.22
C PRO A 79 -4.74 13.79 -8.76
N GLU A 80 -5.45 13.09 -7.86
CA GLU A 80 -5.21 13.18 -6.43
C GLU A 80 -3.87 12.58 -6.00
N MET A 81 -3.23 11.73 -6.82
CA MET A 81 -1.87 11.24 -6.57
C MET A 81 -0.86 12.39 -6.52
N LYS A 82 -1.12 13.51 -7.20
CA LYS A 82 -0.27 14.70 -7.16
C LYS A 82 0.00 15.18 -5.72
N ARG A 83 -0.96 15.03 -4.81
CA ARG A 83 -0.82 15.45 -3.40
C ARG A 83 0.33 14.73 -2.69
N ILE A 84 0.56 13.44 -2.99
CA ILE A 84 1.69 12.69 -2.43
C ILE A 84 2.98 13.07 -3.16
N LEU A 85 2.92 13.20 -4.48
CA LEU A 85 4.10 13.39 -5.33
C LEU A 85 4.74 14.78 -5.19
N GLU A 86 3.99 15.78 -4.75
CA GLU A 86 4.52 17.12 -4.48
C GLU A 86 5.48 17.16 -3.28
N GLU A 87 5.37 16.21 -2.34
CA GLU A 87 6.23 16.15 -1.16
C GLU A 87 7.56 15.41 -1.39
N ILE A 88 7.72 14.71 -2.52
CA ILE A 88 8.89 13.85 -2.78
C ILE A 88 10.22 14.60 -2.65
N GLU A 89 10.28 15.86 -3.06
CA GLU A 89 11.50 16.67 -2.96
C GLU A 89 11.79 17.08 -1.50
N ASN A 90 10.78 17.22 -0.65
CA ASN A 90 10.95 17.54 0.77
C ASN A 90 11.41 16.33 1.59
N ILE A 91 11.17 15.10 1.10
CA ILE A 91 11.52 13.84 1.76
C ILE A 91 12.51 13.00 0.95
N LYS A 92 13.34 13.66 0.13
CA LYS A 92 14.17 13.01 -0.90
C LYS A 92 15.06 11.87 -0.38
N THR A 93 15.60 12.02 0.81
CA THR A 93 16.61 11.12 1.39
C THR A 93 16.12 10.48 2.68
N LYS A 94 16.71 9.33 3.02
CA LYS A 94 16.35 8.56 4.22
C LYS A 94 16.44 9.44 5.48
N GLY A 95 15.40 9.39 6.29
CA GLY A 95 15.31 10.11 7.56
C GLY A 95 14.77 11.54 7.46
N LYS A 96 14.49 12.04 6.24
CA LYS A 96 13.75 13.29 6.07
C LYS A 96 12.26 13.07 6.33
N GLU A 97 11.65 14.09 6.91
CA GLU A 97 10.23 14.14 7.22
C GLU A 97 9.71 15.54 6.90
N ALA A 98 8.48 15.64 6.41
CA ALA A 98 7.81 16.90 6.11
C ALA A 98 6.36 16.89 6.64
N PRO A 99 5.83 18.02 7.10
CA PRO A 99 4.43 18.10 7.51
C PRO A 99 3.48 17.80 6.35
N PHE A 100 2.62 16.80 6.52
CA PHE A 100 1.60 16.43 5.53
C PHE A 100 0.21 16.53 6.14
N LEU A 101 -0.36 17.73 6.07
CA LEU A 101 -1.63 18.07 6.73
C LEU A 101 -2.80 18.05 5.75
N HIS A 102 -4.02 17.87 6.28
CA HIS A 102 -5.27 17.94 5.52
C HIS A 102 -5.37 16.98 4.32
N PHE A 103 -4.85 15.76 4.50
CA PHE A 103 -4.93 14.70 3.50
C PHE A 103 -6.01 13.67 3.87
N ASP A 104 -7.03 13.53 3.01
CA ASP A 104 -7.98 12.43 3.08
C ASP A 104 -7.55 11.32 2.10
N PRO A 105 -7.05 10.15 2.57
CA PRO A 105 -6.64 9.07 1.69
C PRO A 105 -7.79 8.45 0.90
N SER A 106 -9.06 8.69 1.28
CA SER A 106 -10.20 8.13 0.57
C SER A 106 -10.29 8.61 -0.89
N ILE A 107 -9.71 9.76 -1.19
CA ILE A 107 -9.63 10.34 -2.54
C ILE A 107 -8.78 9.49 -3.50
N LEU A 108 -7.91 8.63 -2.97
CA LEU A 108 -7.07 7.74 -3.75
C LEU A 108 -7.79 6.49 -4.24
N PHE A 109 -9.01 6.23 -3.78
CA PHE A 109 -9.72 5.03 -4.16
C PHE A 109 -10.17 5.03 -5.63
N PRO A 110 -10.20 3.84 -6.27
CA PRO A 110 -10.85 3.65 -7.56
C PRO A 110 -12.38 3.82 -7.44
N LYS A 111 -13.07 3.78 -8.59
CA LYS A 111 -14.53 3.95 -8.64
C LYS A 111 -15.24 2.74 -8.01
N SER A 112 -14.86 1.53 -8.43
CA SER A 112 -15.38 0.28 -7.89
C SER A 112 -14.77 -0.01 -6.51
N ARG A 113 -15.59 -0.66 -5.68
CA ARG A 113 -15.20 -1.14 -4.35
C ARG A 113 -15.11 -2.65 -4.29
N ASP A 114 -15.10 -3.31 -5.44
CA ASP A 114 -14.87 -4.75 -5.53
C ASP A 114 -13.49 -5.11 -5.00
N TYR A 115 -13.40 -6.18 -4.21
CA TYR A 115 -12.16 -6.59 -3.57
C TYR A 115 -12.02 -8.10 -3.45
N TRP A 116 -10.78 -8.53 -3.31
CA TRP A 116 -10.42 -9.82 -2.75
C TRP A 116 -9.99 -9.69 -1.29
N THR A 117 -10.17 -10.75 -0.51
CA THR A 117 -9.75 -10.77 0.90
C THR A 117 -9.20 -12.11 1.33
N TYR A 118 -8.16 -12.07 2.16
CA TYR A 118 -7.51 -13.24 2.77
C TYR A 118 -6.73 -12.82 4.03
N HIS A 119 -6.36 -13.79 4.88
CA HIS A 119 -5.49 -13.54 6.03
C HIS A 119 -4.00 -13.70 5.66
N GLY A 120 -3.16 -12.78 6.10
CA GLY A 120 -1.74 -12.77 5.78
C GLY A 120 -0.90 -12.00 6.78
N SER A 121 0.27 -11.57 6.33
CA SER A 121 1.27 -10.88 7.14
C SER A 121 1.58 -9.49 6.60
N PHE A 122 2.36 -8.74 7.37
CA PHE A 122 3.17 -7.66 6.79
C PHE A 122 4.11 -8.21 5.72
N THR A 123 4.36 -7.40 4.69
CA THR A 123 5.31 -7.70 3.62
C THR A 123 6.72 -7.18 3.91
N THR A 124 6.89 -6.49 5.05
CA THR A 124 8.16 -6.01 5.57
C THR A 124 8.46 -6.65 6.93
N PRO A 125 9.74 -6.87 7.28
CA PRO A 125 10.11 -7.38 8.60
C PRO A 125 9.52 -6.53 9.74
N PRO A 126 9.04 -7.15 10.83
CA PRO A 126 9.24 -8.56 11.19
C PRO A 126 8.13 -9.52 10.69
N CYS A 127 7.31 -9.12 9.71
CA CYS A 127 6.37 -9.97 8.99
C CYS A 127 5.28 -10.63 9.89
N GLU A 128 4.71 -9.91 10.85
CA GLU A 128 3.66 -10.44 11.72
C GLU A 128 2.43 -10.90 10.92
N GLU A 129 1.94 -12.11 11.21
CA GLU A 129 0.74 -12.72 10.60
C GLU A 129 -0.56 -12.21 11.27
N CYS A 130 -0.78 -10.90 11.22
CA CYS A 130 -1.89 -10.21 11.91
C CYS A 130 -2.83 -9.43 10.96
N ILE A 131 -2.73 -9.67 9.64
CA ILE A 131 -3.39 -8.83 8.62
C ILE A 131 -4.59 -9.54 8.00
N THR A 132 -5.74 -8.86 8.02
CA THR A 132 -6.82 -9.09 7.05
C THR A 132 -6.60 -8.20 5.83
N TRP A 133 -6.27 -8.80 4.69
CA TRP A 133 -6.09 -8.08 3.44
C TRP A 133 -7.43 -7.78 2.78
N ILE A 134 -7.55 -6.58 2.20
CA ILE A 134 -8.66 -6.13 1.37
C ILE A 134 -8.03 -5.51 0.11
N LEU A 135 -7.88 -6.31 -0.94
CA LEU A 135 -7.18 -5.93 -2.16
C LEU A 135 -8.20 -5.50 -3.21
N LEU A 136 -8.23 -4.21 -3.56
CA LEU A 136 -9.19 -3.69 -4.52
C LEU A 136 -8.93 -4.24 -5.92
N ARG A 137 -9.99 -4.64 -6.62
CA ARG A 137 -9.93 -5.21 -7.95
C ARG A 137 -9.56 -4.18 -9.01
N GLU A 138 -10.12 -2.98 -8.91
CA GLU A 138 -9.87 -1.91 -9.87
C GLU A 138 -8.56 -1.18 -9.51
N PRO A 139 -7.54 -1.16 -10.38
CA PRO A 139 -6.35 -0.36 -10.18
C PRO A 139 -6.66 1.13 -10.40
N ILE A 140 -5.90 2.00 -9.75
CA ILE A 140 -5.85 3.41 -10.14
C ILE A 140 -4.80 3.63 -11.23
N GLU A 141 -5.04 4.62 -12.09
CA GLU A 141 -4.06 5.01 -13.11
C GLU A 141 -3.10 6.05 -12.56
N VAL A 142 -1.83 5.92 -12.94
CA VAL A 142 -0.77 6.92 -12.76
C VAL A 142 -0.03 7.10 -14.07
N SER A 143 0.61 8.25 -14.30
CA SER A 143 1.46 8.43 -15.48
C SER A 143 2.86 7.87 -15.24
N SER A 144 3.60 7.59 -16.31
CA SER A 144 5.01 7.19 -16.21
C SER A 144 5.85 8.25 -15.48
N ASP A 145 5.58 9.54 -15.71
CA ASP A 145 6.23 10.64 -14.99
C ASP A 145 5.95 10.62 -13.48
N GLN A 146 4.71 10.29 -13.08
CA GLN A 146 4.37 10.15 -11.67
C GLN A 146 5.13 8.98 -11.02
N MET A 147 5.29 7.87 -11.74
CA MET A 147 6.11 6.74 -11.30
C MET A 147 7.59 7.10 -11.24
N ALA A 148 8.11 7.85 -12.22
CA ALA A 148 9.49 8.33 -12.23
C ALA A 148 9.79 9.23 -11.02
N LYS A 149 8.82 10.05 -10.58
CA LYS A 149 8.95 10.83 -9.34
C LYS A 149 9.12 9.93 -8.12
N LEU A 150 8.32 8.86 -7.95
CA LEU A 150 8.49 7.91 -6.85
C LEU A 150 9.88 7.27 -6.86
N ARG A 151 10.33 6.83 -8.03
CA ARG A 151 11.67 6.22 -8.23
C ARG A 151 12.84 7.19 -7.99
N SER A 152 12.57 8.48 -7.89
CA SER A 152 13.58 9.51 -7.63
C SER A 152 13.96 9.65 -6.15
N LEU A 153 13.20 9.03 -5.24
CA LEU A 153 13.57 8.96 -3.82
C LEU A 153 14.90 8.21 -3.66
N SER A 154 15.68 8.57 -2.64
CA SER A 154 16.94 7.91 -2.30
C SER A 154 16.76 7.01 -1.08
N LYS A 155 17.28 5.78 -1.15
CA LYS A 155 17.33 4.86 0.01
C LYS A 155 18.42 5.24 1.02
N ASN A 156 19.34 6.11 0.62
CA ASN A 156 20.45 6.59 1.41
C ASN A 156 20.14 7.97 2.04
N GLY A 157 20.88 8.32 3.09
CA GLY A 157 20.77 9.60 3.79
C GLY A 157 21.35 10.79 3.00
N GLU A 158 21.11 12.01 3.48
CA GLU A 158 21.56 13.26 2.82
C GLU A 158 23.09 13.37 2.66
N ASN A 159 23.85 12.81 3.60
CA ASN A 159 25.33 12.83 3.59
C ASN A 159 25.95 11.56 2.99
N GLU A 160 25.17 10.76 2.28
CA GLU A 160 25.60 9.51 1.65
C GLU A 160 25.49 9.62 0.13
N ALA A 161 26.20 8.75 -0.60
CA ALA A 161 26.07 8.70 -2.05
C ALA A 161 24.61 8.40 -2.43
N ALA A 162 24.03 9.21 -3.34
CA ALA A 162 22.66 9.01 -3.79
C ALA A 162 22.47 7.60 -4.35
N SER A 163 21.42 6.92 -3.89
CA SER A 163 21.09 5.58 -4.38
C SER A 163 19.58 5.48 -4.52
N PRO A 164 19.05 5.26 -5.75
CA PRO A 164 17.61 5.20 -5.97
C PRO A 164 16.92 4.18 -5.07
N LEU A 165 15.82 4.58 -4.45
CA LEU A 165 14.87 3.69 -3.81
C LEU A 165 13.97 3.12 -4.90
N VAL A 166 14.32 1.93 -5.38
CA VAL A 166 13.53 1.15 -6.33
C VAL A 166 13.48 -0.29 -5.85
N ASP A 167 12.51 -1.05 -6.35
CA ASP A 167 12.33 -2.48 -6.05
C ASP A 167 12.13 -2.78 -4.57
N ASN A 168 11.36 -1.93 -3.89
CA ASN A 168 11.01 -2.11 -2.48
C ASN A 168 9.82 -3.07 -2.26
N TRP A 169 9.62 -4.03 -3.15
CA TRP A 169 8.52 -5.01 -3.14
C TRP A 169 9.02 -6.41 -2.78
N ARG A 170 8.21 -7.16 -2.03
CA ARG A 170 8.47 -8.55 -1.65
C ARG A 170 7.88 -9.51 -2.72
N PRO A 171 8.60 -10.57 -3.10
CA PRO A 171 8.04 -11.59 -3.99
C PRO A 171 6.83 -12.32 -3.38
N PRO A 172 5.92 -12.86 -4.21
CA PRO A 172 4.82 -13.70 -3.76
C PRO A 172 5.28 -14.84 -2.86
N GLN A 173 4.50 -15.12 -1.81
CA GLN A 173 4.78 -16.19 -0.85
C GLN A 173 3.80 -17.35 -1.05
N PRO A 174 4.12 -18.57 -0.57
CA PRO A 174 3.22 -19.71 -0.68
C PRO A 174 1.83 -19.44 -0.11
N LEU A 175 0.77 -19.72 -0.87
CA LEU A 175 -0.61 -19.57 -0.39
C LEU A 175 -0.90 -20.51 0.80
N LYS A 176 -0.23 -21.67 0.84
CA LYS A 176 -0.49 -22.76 1.81
C LYS A 176 -1.97 -23.13 1.78
N GLY A 177 -2.59 -23.42 2.92
CA GLY A 177 -4.01 -23.77 3.02
C GLY A 177 -4.99 -22.59 3.01
N ARG A 178 -4.56 -21.38 2.62
CA ARG A 178 -5.42 -20.19 2.64
C ARG A 178 -6.31 -20.13 1.40
N ILE A 179 -7.51 -19.60 1.57
CA ILE A 179 -8.46 -19.34 0.49
C ILE A 179 -8.62 -17.83 0.33
N VAL A 180 -8.55 -17.36 -0.91
CA VAL A 180 -8.87 -15.97 -1.28
C VAL A 180 -10.35 -15.91 -1.63
N ARG A 181 -11.09 -14.98 -1.01
CA ARG A 181 -12.51 -14.73 -1.32
C ARG A 181 -12.66 -13.46 -2.14
N ALA A 182 -13.63 -13.42 -3.05
CA ALA A 182 -14.00 -12.24 -3.83
C ALA A 182 -15.33 -11.66 -3.36
N SER A 183 -15.50 -10.34 -3.41
CA SER A 183 -16.75 -9.65 -3.09
C SER A 183 -17.73 -9.56 -4.27
N PHE A 184 -17.30 -10.01 -5.44
CA PHE A 184 -17.99 -9.88 -6.72
C PHE A 184 -18.18 -11.26 -7.37
N LYS A 185 -19.07 -11.33 -8.35
CA LYS A 185 -19.32 -12.53 -9.15
C LYS A 185 -18.47 -12.53 -10.42
#